data_AF-A0A951D0P3-F1
#
_entry.id   AF-A0A951D0P3-F1
#
_cell.length_a   1.000
_cell.length_b   1.000
_cell.length_c   1.000
_cell.angle_alpha   90.00
_cell.angle_beta   90.00
_cell.angle_gamma   90.00
#
_symmetry.space_group_name_H-M   'P 1'
#
loop_
_entity.id
_entity.type
_entity.pdbx_description
1 polymer ?
#
loop_
_entity_poly.entity_id
_entity_poly.type
_entity_poly.pdbx_seq_one_letter_code
_entity_poly.pdbx_strand_id
1 'polypeptide(L)'
;AARTLLFSTAPAPPAVAGALAALSLLEERPRLVAKLHANAAALRDGLVAEGFDLHGSRTHILALATPDPEHALRMCETALTRGVFAQAIVPPASSIASVRLAVMASHRSEELRAAAGVLAQAARAAGFDPRSTIALGEAEDEIYEPELAEPYEAEQTGLYDYEQIPRAA
;
A
#
# COMPACT_ATOMS: atom_id res chain seq x y z
N ALA A 1 24.65 14.44 3.30
CA ALA A 1 23.30 14.14 2.79
C ALA A 1 22.42 15.38 2.55
N ALA A 2 22.80 16.62 2.93
CA ALA A 2 21.91 17.79 2.84
C ALA A 2 21.76 18.44 1.43
N ARG A 3 22.60 18.08 0.44
CA ARG A 3 22.58 18.73 -0.88
C ARG A 3 21.26 18.56 -1.64
N THR A 4 20.65 17.38 -1.58
CA THR A 4 19.38 17.10 -2.25
C THR A 4 18.20 17.88 -1.66
N LEU A 5 18.29 18.31 -0.40
CA LEU A 5 17.29 19.19 0.23
C LEU A 5 17.52 20.66 -0.17
N LEU A 6 18.77 21.13 -0.07
CA LEU A 6 19.12 22.54 -0.32
C LEU A 6 18.97 22.96 -1.78
N PHE A 7 19.24 22.04 -2.72
CA PHE A 7 19.20 22.31 -4.16
C PHE A 7 17.95 21.72 -4.84
N SER A 8 16.86 21.56 -4.08
CA SER A 8 15.55 21.15 -4.59
C SER A 8 14.50 22.21 -4.29
N THR A 9 13.55 22.39 -5.19
CA THR A 9 12.43 23.32 -4.98
C THR A 9 11.49 22.76 -3.91
N ALA A 10 11.06 23.63 -3.00
CA ALA A 10 10.08 23.26 -1.97
C ALA A 10 8.75 22.79 -2.61
N PRO A 11 7.99 21.90 -1.93
CA PRO A 11 6.66 21.52 -2.38
C PRO A 11 5.73 22.73 -2.52
N ALA A 12 4.82 22.70 -3.49
CA ALA A 12 3.89 23.79 -3.71
C ALA A 12 2.97 24.00 -2.49
N PRO A 13 2.63 25.25 -2.11
CA PRO A 13 1.80 25.52 -0.93
C PRO A 13 0.48 24.72 -0.87
N PRO A 14 -0.27 24.51 -1.98
CA PRO A 14 -1.48 23.69 -1.94
C PRO A 14 -1.22 22.22 -1.59
N ALA A 15 -0.09 21.65 -1.99
CA ALA A 15 0.27 20.27 -1.66
C ALA A 15 0.60 20.12 -0.18
N VAL A 16 1.31 21.10 0.40
CA VAL A 16 1.60 21.14 1.84
C VAL A 16 0.31 21.27 2.65
N ALA A 17 -0.58 22.18 2.25
CA ALA A 17 -1.88 22.36 2.91
C ALA A 17 -2.74 21.07 2.85
N GLY A 18 -2.75 20.38 1.70
CA GLY A 18 -3.46 19.11 1.55
C GLY A 18 -2.89 18.00 2.45
N ALA A 19 -1.57 17.90 2.56
CA ALA A 19 -0.90 16.95 3.46
C ALA A 19 -1.24 17.22 4.93
N LEU A 20 -1.18 18.48 5.37
CA LEU A 20 -1.56 18.88 6.74
C LEU A 20 -3.01 18.51 7.05
N ALA A 21 -3.94 18.82 6.14
CA ALA A 21 -5.35 18.46 6.31
C ALA A 21 -5.55 16.94 6.37
N ALA A 22 -4.81 16.16 5.57
CA ALA A 22 -4.88 14.70 5.61
C ALA A 22 -4.39 14.13 6.96
N LEU A 23 -3.32 14.69 7.53
CA LEU A 23 -2.82 14.31 8.86
C LEU A 23 -3.84 14.61 9.95
N SER A 24 -4.40 15.83 9.99
CA SER A 24 -5.45 16.18 10.96
C SER A 24 -6.66 15.24 10.87
N LEU A 25 -7.07 14.87 9.65
CA LEU A 25 -8.17 13.92 9.45
C LEU A 25 -7.85 12.51 9.95
N LEU A 26 -6.59 12.07 9.89
CA LEU A 26 -6.18 10.76 10.42
C LEU A 26 -6.23 10.75 11.95
N GLU A 27 -5.77 11.83 12.60
CA GLU A 27 -5.84 12.00 14.06
C GLU A 27 -7.29 12.06 14.56
N GLU A 28 -8.15 12.81 13.87
CA GLU A 28 -9.57 12.95 14.22
C GLU A 28 -10.39 11.69 13.97
N ARG A 29 -9.95 10.80 13.06
CA ARG A 29 -10.75 9.66 12.57
C ARG A 29 -9.97 8.33 12.65
N PRO A 30 -9.55 7.88 13.84
CA PRO A 30 -8.81 6.61 14.02
C PRO A 30 -9.57 5.38 13.51
N ARG A 31 -10.91 5.46 13.44
CA ARG A 31 -11.77 4.42 12.83
C ARG A 31 -11.44 4.11 11.37
N LEU A 32 -10.82 5.03 10.63
CA LEU A 32 -10.39 4.77 9.25
C LEU A 32 -9.25 3.75 9.20
N VAL A 33 -8.31 3.81 10.14
CA VAL A 33 -7.22 2.85 10.28
C VAL A 33 -7.77 1.49 10.69
N ALA A 34 -8.67 1.45 11.67
CA ALA A 34 -9.35 0.21 12.07
C ALA A 34 -10.12 -0.43 10.87
N LYS A 35 -10.82 0.39 10.08
CA LYS A 35 -11.52 -0.09 8.87
C LYS A 35 -10.54 -0.58 7.80
N LEU A 36 -9.40 0.08 7.60
CA LEU A 36 -8.34 -0.40 6.71
C LEU A 36 -7.86 -1.79 7.11
N HIS A 37 -7.56 -2.02 8.38
CA HIS A 37 -7.14 -3.34 8.87
C HIS A 37 -8.22 -4.40 8.71
N ALA A 38 -9.48 -4.07 9.02
CA ALA A 38 -10.61 -4.98 8.83
C ALA A 38 -10.81 -5.34 7.34
N ASN A 39 -10.69 -4.36 6.45
CA ASN A 39 -10.75 -4.56 5.00
C ASN A 39 -9.58 -5.43 4.51
N ALA A 40 -8.36 -5.19 5.01
CA ALA A 40 -7.20 -6.00 4.66
C ALA A 40 -7.36 -7.46 5.10
N ALA A 41 -7.91 -7.70 6.30
CA ALA A 41 -8.26 -9.03 6.76
C ALA A 41 -9.32 -9.69 5.86
N ALA A 42 -10.40 -8.97 5.52
CA ALA A 42 -11.44 -9.51 4.65
C ALA A 42 -10.93 -9.91 3.26
N LEU A 43 -10.03 -9.12 2.66
CA LEU A 43 -9.41 -9.47 1.39
C LEU A 43 -8.44 -10.65 1.53
N ARG A 44 -7.63 -10.66 2.59
CA ARG A 44 -6.72 -11.77 2.91
C ARG A 44 -7.48 -13.09 3.00
N ASP A 45 -8.54 -13.13 3.79
CA ASP A 45 -9.36 -14.32 3.99
C ASP A 45 -9.98 -14.79 2.67
N GLY A 46 -10.45 -13.86 1.82
CA GLY A 46 -10.96 -14.17 0.50
C GLY A 46 -9.90 -14.77 -0.43
N LEU A 47 -8.69 -14.21 -0.46
CA LEU A 47 -7.59 -14.71 -1.29
C LEU A 47 -7.09 -16.08 -0.83
N VAL A 48 -6.98 -16.29 0.49
CA VAL A 48 -6.62 -17.60 1.06
C VAL A 48 -7.68 -18.65 0.74
N ALA A 49 -8.97 -18.30 0.81
CA ALA A 49 -10.06 -19.21 0.45
C ALA A 49 -10.00 -19.63 -1.04
N GLU A 50 -9.52 -18.75 -1.93
CA GLU A 50 -9.30 -19.04 -3.34
C GLU A 50 -8.02 -19.86 -3.62
N GLY A 51 -7.15 -19.97 -2.62
CA GLY A 51 -5.94 -20.80 -2.63
C GLY A 51 -4.62 -20.05 -2.66
N PHE A 52 -4.62 -18.72 -2.68
CA PHE A 52 -3.37 -17.95 -2.70
C PHE A 52 -2.59 -18.07 -1.39
N ASP A 53 -1.27 -18.20 -1.50
CA ASP A 53 -0.34 -18.11 -0.37
C ASP A 53 0.16 -16.66 -0.19
N LEU A 54 -0.18 -16.06 0.95
CA LEU A 54 0.19 -14.70 1.31
C LEU A 54 1.38 -14.66 2.28
N HIS A 55 2.07 -15.78 2.51
CA HIS A 55 3.32 -15.86 3.27
C HIS A 55 3.23 -15.27 4.67
N GLY A 56 2.07 -15.41 5.31
CA GLY A 56 1.82 -14.87 6.65
C GLY A 56 1.68 -13.35 6.71
N SER A 57 1.63 -12.63 5.58
CA SER A 57 1.67 -11.17 5.59
C SER A 57 0.50 -10.54 6.34
N ARG A 58 0.82 -9.62 7.26
CA ARG A 58 -0.14 -8.98 8.18
C ARG A 58 -0.48 -7.55 7.78
N THR A 59 0.20 -7.00 6.77
CA THR A 59 0.01 -5.62 6.33
C THR A 59 -1.25 -5.44 5.47
N HIS A 60 -1.55 -4.20 5.08
CA HIS A 60 -2.64 -3.85 4.15
C HIS A 60 -2.22 -3.90 2.67
N ILE A 61 -0.98 -4.28 2.40
CA ILE A 61 -0.42 -4.50 1.08
C ILE A 61 -0.29 -6.01 0.88
N LEU A 62 -1.11 -6.58 0.01
CA LEU A 62 -1.11 -8.02 -0.26
C LEU A 62 -0.43 -8.29 -1.59
N ALA A 63 0.63 -9.09 -1.58
CA ALA A 63 1.37 -9.48 -2.78
C ALA A 63 1.02 -10.92 -3.16
N LEU A 64 0.52 -11.11 -4.38
CA LEU A 64 0.24 -12.42 -4.97
C LEU A 64 1.44 -12.84 -5.80
N ALA A 65 2.26 -13.77 -5.30
CA ALA A 65 3.39 -14.30 -6.05
C ALA A 65 2.92 -15.00 -7.34
N THR A 66 3.67 -14.83 -8.42
CA THR A 66 3.42 -15.50 -9.69
C THR A 66 4.65 -16.29 -10.13
N PRO A 67 4.49 -17.34 -10.96
CA PRO A 67 5.62 -18.19 -11.36
C PRO A 67 6.74 -17.41 -12.07
N ASP A 68 6.34 -16.47 -12.93
CA ASP A 68 7.25 -15.60 -13.67
C ASP A 68 6.58 -14.24 -13.97
N PRO A 69 7.34 -13.27 -14.52
CA PRO A 69 6.81 -11.95 -14.88
C PRO A 69 5.67 -11.98 -15.90
N GLU A 70 5.66 -12.94 -16.83
CA GLU A 70 4.67 -13.00 -17.89
C GLU A 70 3.29 -13.38 -17.32
N HIS A 71 3.25 -14.32 -16.37
CA HIS A 71 2.03 -14.66 -15.64
C HIS A 71 1.49 -13.48 -14.83
N ALA A 72 2.36 -12.69 -14.19
CA ALA A 72 1.96 -11.50 -13.45
C ALA A 72 1.29 -10.46 -14.37
N LEU A 73 1.89 -10.20 -15.54
CA LEU A 73 1.35 -9.28 -16.53
C LEU A 73 0.01 -9.77 -17.09
N ARG A 74 -0.09 -11.04 -17.48
CA ARG A 74 -1.36 -11.65 -17.95
C ARG A 74 -2.46 -11.60 -16.90
N MET A 75 -2.12 -11.89 -15.65
CA MET A 75 -3.06 -11.83 -14.54
C MET A 75 -3.55 -10.40 -14.30
N CYS A 76 -2.65 -9.41 -14.31
CA CYS A 76 -2.97 -7.99 -14.20
C CYS A 76 -3.94 -7.54 -15.30
N GLU A 77 -3.64 -7.85 -16.56
CA GLU A 77 -4.50 -7.51 -17.70
C GLU A 77 -5.87 -8.19 -17.60
N THR A 78 -5.89 -9.48 -17.27
CA THR A 78 -7.14 -10.25 -17.13
C THR A 78 -7.99 -9.72 -15.97
N ALA A 79 -7.40 -9.37 -14.84
CA ALA A 79 -8.11 -8.77 -13.72
C ALA A 79 -8.69 -7.40 -14.11
N LEU A 80 -7.92 -6.59 -14.83
CA LEU A 80 -8.35 -5.25 -15.27
C LEU A 80 -9.55 -5.32 -16.21
N THR A 81 -9.54 -6.23 -17.20
CA THR A 81 -10.69 -6.45 -18.11
C THR A 81 -11.95 -6.90 -17.38
N ARG A 82 -11.80 -7.46 -16.18
CA ARG A 82 -12.90 -7.90 -15.30
C ARG A 82 -13.24 -6.87 -14.21
N GLY A 83 -12.70 -5.66 -14.30
CA GLY A 83 -13.02 -4.55 -13.41
C GLY A 83 -12.20 -4.48 -12.12
N VAL A 84 -11.12 -5.26 -12.00
CA VAL A 84 -10.22 -5.22 -10.84
C VAL A 84 -8.84 -4.73 -11.27
N PHE A 85 -8.46 -3.52 -10.85
CA PHE A 85 -7.13 -3.00 -11.07
C PHE A 85 -6.16 -3.56 -10.01
N ALA A 86 -5.23 -4.40 -10.43
CA ALA A 86 -4.19 -4.98 -9.57
C ALA A 86 -2.86 -5.02 -10.33
N GLN A 87 -1.89 -4.21 -9.90
CA GLN A 87 -0.68 -3.93 -10.66
C GLN A 87 0.33 -5.08 -10.53
N ALA A 88 0.82 -5.57 -11.68
CA ALA A 88 1.97 -6.45 -11.73
C ALA A 88 3.27 -5.70 -11.38
N ILE A 89 4.07 -6.27 -10.48
CA ILE A 89 5.40 -5.83 -10.09
C ILE A 89 6.39 -6.92 -10.50
N VAL A 90 7.31 -6.56 -11.37
CA VAL A 90 8.26 -7.47 -12.03
C VAL A 90 9.67 -6.86 -12.01
N PRO A 91 10.74 -7.61 -12.33
CA PRO A 91 12.09 -7.06 -12.42
C PRO A 91 12.16 -5.83 -13.35
N PRO A 92 12.96 -4.79 -13.00
CA PRO A 92 13.92 -4.73 -11.89
C PRO A 92 13.32 -4.28 -10.54
N ALA A 93 12.03 -3.96 -10.47
CA ALA A 93 11.41 -3.39 -9.26
C ALA A 93 11.27 -4.40 -8.11
N SER A 94 11.25 -5.71 -8.43
CA SER A 94 11.31 -6.79 -7.46
C SER A 94 11.99 -8.00 -8.09
N SER A 95 12.71 -8.79 -7.28
CA SER A 95 13.28 -10.07 -7.70
C SER A 95 12.21 -11.14 -7.93
N ILE A 96 11.03 -11.00 -7.31
CA ILE A 96 9.92 -11.95 -7.42
C ILE A 96 8.75 -11.27 -8.11
N ALA A 97 8.28 -11.88 -9.19
CA ALA A 97 7.10 -11.41 -9.89
C ALA A 97 5.86 -11.57 -9.02
N SER A 98 5.08 -10.51 -8.88
CA SER A 98 3.86 -10.52 -8.08
C SER A 98 2.82 -9.54 -8.60
N VAL A 99 1.55 -9.78 -8.26
CA VAL A 99 0.48 -8.79 -8.39
C VAL A 99 0.22 -8.18 -7.01
N ARG A 100 0.39 -6.86 -6.87
CA ARG A 100 0.24 -6.16 -5.58
C ARG A 100 -1.10 -5.46 -5.45
N LEU A 101 -1.72 -5.64 -4.29
CA LEU A 101 -3.02 -5.07 -3.92
C LEU A 101 -2.81 -4.13 -2.73
N ALA A 102 -3.24 -2.88 -2.87
CA ALA A 102 -3.25 -1.92 -1.78
C ALA A 102 -4.70 -1.70 -1.32
N VAL A 103 -5.01 -2.19 -0.12
CA VAL A 103 -6.36 -2.06 0.44
C VAL A 103 -6.58 -0.63 0.94
N MET A 104 -7.78 -0.10 0.76
CA MET A 104 -8.20 1.21 1.27
C MET A 104 -9.34 1.05 2.27
N ALA A 105 -9.45 1.99 3.21
CA ALA A 105 -10.58 2.08 4.12
C ALA A 105 -11.91 2.39 3.40
N SER A 106 -11.86 2.91 2.18
CA SER A 106 -13.04 3.22 1.36
C SER A 106 -13.70 1.98 0.75
N HIS A 107 -12.97 0.88 0.55
CA HIS A 107 -13.54 -0.35 0.01
C HIS A 107 -14.66 -0.92 0.87
N ARG A 108 -15.62 -1.58 0.23
CA ARG A 108 -16.68 -2.38 0.85
C ARG A 108 -16.26 -3.84 0.93
N SER A 109 -16.70 -4.54 1.96
CA SER A 109 -16.35 -5.96 2.17
C SER A 109 -16.79 -6.84 1.01
N GLU A 110 -17.91 -6.52 0.36
CA GLU A 110 -18.42 -7.24 -0.82
C GLU A 110 -17.50 -7.05 -2.04
N GLU A 111 -16.97 -5.85 -2.24
CA GLU A 111 -16.03 -5.54 -3.32
C GLU A 111 -14.74 -6.34 -3.15
N LEU A 112 -14.25 -6.46 -1.91
CA LEU A 112 -13.02 -7.20 -1.60
C LEU A 112 -13.18 -8.71 -1.84
N ARG A 113 -14.32 -9.29 -1.44
CA ARG A 113 -14.63 -10.71 -1.72
C ARG A 113 -14.77 -10.97 -3.22
N ALA A 114 -15.47 -10.09 -3.94
CA ALA A 114 -15.61 -10.18 -5.38
C ALA A 114 -14.24 -10.07 -6.08
N ALA A 115 -13.39 -9.15 -5.62
CA ALA A 115 -12.04 -8.97 -6.16
C ALA A 115 -11.18 -10.23 -5.98
N ALA A 116 -11.23 -10.88 -4.82
CA ALA A 116 -10.51 -12.14 -4.59
C ALA A 116 -10.89 -13.23 -5.60
N GLY A 117 -12.19 -13.42 -5.85
CA GLY A 117 -12.67 -14.39 -6.84
C GLY A 117 -12.27 -14.03 -8.27
N VAL A 118 -12.30 -12.74 -8.64
CA VAL A 118 -11.82 -12.27 -9.96
C VAL A 118 -10.33 -12.54 -10.13
N LEU A 119 -9.52 -12.28 -9.10
CA LEU A 119 -8.08 -12.52 -9.13
C LEU A 119 -7.76 -14.01 -9.27
N ALA A 120 -8.50 -14.87 -8.56
CA ALA A 120 -8.35 -16.32 -8.69
C ALA A 120 -8.66 -16.81 -10.12
N GLN A 121 -9.72 -16.30 -10.73
CA GLN A 121 -10.06 -16.62 -12.12
C GLN A 121 -9.03 -16.05 -13.10
N ALA A 122 -8.50 -14.86 -12.83
CA ALA A 122 -7.45 -14.24 -13.63
C ALA A 122 -6.13 -15.05 -13.57
N ALA A 123 -5.76 -15.57 -12.40
CA ALA A 123 -4.60 -16.46 -12.25
C ALA A 123 -4.76 -17.75 -13.08
N ARG A 124 -5.93 -18.40 -13.00
CA ARG A 124 -6.23 -19.61 -13.79
C ARG A 124 -6.20 -19.32 -15.29
N ALA A 125 -6.77 -18.20 -15.72
CA ALA A 125 -6.73 -17.76 -17.11
C ALA A 125 -5.32 -17.40 -17.59
N ALA A 126 -4.46 -16.90 -16.70
CA ALA A 126 -3.07 -16.60 -16.97
C ALA A 126 -2.17 -17.85 -17.04
N GLY A 127 -2.67 -19.02 -16.62
CA GLY A 127 -2.01 -20.32 -16.78
C GLY A 127 -1.50 -20.96 -15.49
N PHE A 128 -1.86 -20.46 -14.30
CA PHE A 128 -1.43 -21.06 -13.04
C PHE A 128 -2.58 -21.22 -12.02
N ASP A 129 -2.49 -22.23 -11.15
CA ASP A 129 -3.46 -22.44 -10.08
C ASP A 129 -3.01 -21.64 -8.84
N PRO A 130 -3.84 -20.75 -8.27
CA PRO A 130 -3.54 -20.09 -7.00
C PRO A 130 -3.03 -21.02 -5.90
N ARG A 131 -3.48 -22.28 -5.88
CA ARG A 131 -3.08 -23.29 -4.88
C ARG A 131 -1.66 -23.82 -5.04
N SER A 132 -0.97 -23.53 -6.16
CA SER A 132 0.44 -23.87 -6.28
C SER A 132 1.25 -22.93 -5.39
N THR A 133 1.94 -23.48 -4.39
CA THR A 133 2.82 -22.69 -3.53
C THR A 133 3.94 -22.07 -4.35
N ILE A 134 4.03 -20.74 -4.36
CA ILE A 134 5.10 -19.98 -5.00
C ILE A 134 5.72 -19.14 -3.89
N ALA A 135 6.94 -19.50 -3.48
CA ALA A 135 7.62 -18.82 -2.38
C ALA A 135 7.89 -17.35 -2.72
N LEU A 136 7.31 -16.42 -1.95
CA LEU A 136 7.92 -15.13 -1.68
C LEU A 136 9.09 -15.39 -0.73
N GLY A 137 10.28 -14.91 -1.07
CA GLY A 137 11.38 -14.87 -0.12
C GLY A 137 10.92 -14.21 1.18
N GLU A 138 11.40 -14.71 2.32
CA GLU A 138 10.96 -14.30 3.66
C GLU A 138 10.90 -12.77 3.76
N ALA A 139 9.69 -12.22 3.82
CA ALA A 139 9.46 -10.85 4.21
C ALA A 139 9.33 -10.88 5.72
N GLU A 140 10.35 -10.39 6.43
CA GLU A 140 10.21 -10.05 7.84
C GLU A 140 9.23 -8.87 7.92
N ASP A 141 7.93 -9.19 8.02
CA ASP A 141 6.87 -8.23 8.31
C ASP A 141 7.03 -7.79 9.77
N GLU A 142 8.02 -6.94 10.02
CA GLU A 142 8.22 -6.29 11.31
C GLU A 142 6.99 -5.42 11.59
N ILE A 143 6.27 -5.75 12.67
CA ILE A 143 5.10 -5.00 13.10
C ILE A 143 5.60 -3.61 13.50
N TYR A 144 5.18 -2.58 12.75
CA TYR A 144 5.35 -1.21 13.21
C TYR A 144 4.46 -0.98 14.43
N GLU A 145 5.02 -1.18 15.62
CA GLU A 145 4.50 -0.63 16.85
C GLU A 145 5.00 0.82 16.94
N PRO A 146 4.10 1.83 16.92
CA PRO A 146 4.55 3.20 17.07
C PRO A 146 5.14 3.34 18.47
N GLU A 147 6.46 3.50 18.57
CA GLU A 147 7.04 4.14 19.75
C GLU A 147 6.36 5.49 19.90
N LEU A 148 5.81 5.77 21.09
CA LEU A 148 5.34 7.11 21.44
C LEU A 148 6.53 8.04 21.24
N ALA A 149 6.57 8.76 20.13
CA ALA A 149 7.62 9.72 19.86
C ALA A 149 7.65 10.69 21.04
N GLU A 150 8.80 10.77 21.71
CA GLU A 150 9.10 11.86 22.64
C GLU A 150 8.69 13.17 21.95
N PRO A 151 7.94 14.06 22.63
CA PRO A 151 7.52 15.31 22.01
C PRO A 151 8.74 16.00 21.41
N TYR A 152 8.69 16.26 20.11
CA TYR A 152 9.75 16.95 19.40
C TYR A 152 9.92 18.35 20.01
N GLU A 153 10.92 18.52 20.86
CA GLU A 153 11.35 19.83 21.30
C GLU A 153 12.09 20.49 20.14
N ALA A 154 11.42 21.42 19.46
CA ALA A 154 12.07 22.23 18.44
C ALA A 154 13.19 23.04 19.09
N GLU A 155 14.45 22.62 18.93
CA GLU A 155 15.57 23.51 19.20
C GLU A 155 15.39 24.75 18.32
N GLN A 156 15.30 25.92 18.95
CA GLN A 156 15.27 27.21 18.27
C GLN A 156 16.63 27.44 17.58
N THR A 157 16.85 26.80 16.43
CA THR A 157 17.93 27.18 15.55
C THR A 157 17.54 28.54 14.95
N GLY A 158 18.04 29.62 15.56
CA GLY A 158 17.68 31.02 15.25
C GLY A 158 18.06 31.52 13.86
N LEU A 159 18.09 30.64 12.84
CA LEU A 159 18.44 31.00 11.47
C LEU A 159 17.22 31.48 10.66
N TYR A 160 16.00 31.05 11.03
CA TYR A 160 14.75 31.47 10.38
C TYR A 160 13.63 31.64 11.40
N ASP A 161 13.25 32.88 11.68
CA ASP A 161 12.05 33.22 12.46
C ASP A 161 10.81 33.17 11.55
N TYR A 162 10.21 31.98 11.46
CA TYR A 162 9.01 31.75 10.64
C TYR A 162 7.77 32.49 11.16
N GLU A 163 7.78 33.01 12.39
CA GLU A 163 6.71 33.87 12.92
C GLU A 163 6.76 35.29 12.34
N GLN A 164 7.90 35.71 11.79
CA GLN A 164 8.06 37.01 11.14
C GLN A 164 7.76 37.01 9.64
N ILE A 165 7.42 35.86 9.05
CA ILE A 165 6.99 35.82 7.64
C ILE A 165 5.57 36.38 7.56
N PRO A 166 5.34 37.54 6.92
CA PRO A 166 4.01 38.12 6.82
C PRO A 166 3.09 37.12 6.13
N ARG A 167 2.06 36.66 6.86
CA ARG A 167 0.98 35.87 6.25
C ARG A 167 0.33 36.74 5.18
N ALA A 168 0.39 36.30 3.94
CA ALA A 168 -0.28 36.97 2.84
C ALA A 168 -1.78 37.05 3.16
N ALA A 169 -2.31 38.28 3.15
CA ALA A 169 -3.71 38.60 3.38
C ALA A 169 -4.61 38.14 2.23
#